data_AF-A0A6P4FI95-F1
#
_entry.id   AF-A0A6P4FI95-F1
#
_cell.length_a   1.000
_cell.length_b   1.000
_cell.length_c   1.000
_cell.angle_alpha   90.00
_cell.angle_beta   90.00
_cell.angle_gamma   90.00
#
_symmetry.space_group_name_H-M   'P 1'
#
loop_
_entity.id
_entity.type
_entity.pdbx_description
1 polymer ?
#
loop_
_entity_poly.entity_id
_entity_poly.type
_entity_poly.pdbx_seq_one_letter_code
_entity_poly.pdbx_strand_id
1 'polypeptide(L)'
;MLLKYFPLLFLAQILIVAAKPTHPVPSNSDDPRRRQAEEETVNLCNSLMRSQITFFTEVKAQLNPQTKRSQDISLYLTQLNALIAEDDLQKKGQMIQNISEEFQGSPLLLNNESETGLSDNQYEDLLRGQKLNEMKTKMKADFTDYFWKMTKLTLRIFG
;
A
#
# COMPACT_ATOMS: atom_id res chain seq x y z
N MET A 1 -20.50 -5.77 3.19
CA MET A 1 -19.67 -6.13 2.02
C MET A 1 -18.61 -5.07 1.65
N LEU A 2 -18.66 -3.83 2.16
CA LEU A 2 -17.67 -2.77 1.85
C LEU A 2 -16.31 -2.85 2.59
N LEU A 3 -16.17 -3.69 3.61
CA LEU A 3 -14.90 -3.81 4.37
C LEU A 3 -13.79 -4.57 3.63
N LYS A 4 -14.09 -5.22 2.49
CA LYS A 4 -13.14 -6.10 1.79
C LYS A 4 -12.06 -5.36 0.97
N TYR A 5 -12.21 -4.04 0.77
CA TYR A 5 -11.31 -3.22 -0.04
C TYR A 5 -10.58 -2.12 0.76
N PHE A 6 -10.72 -2.15 2.08
CA PHE A 6 -10.30 -1.06 2.96
C PHE A 6 -8.79 -0.68 2.86
N PRO A 7 -7.83 -1.62 2.71
CA PRO A 7 -6.42 -1.21 2.67
C PRO A 7 -6.00 -0.58 1.33
N LEU A 8 -6.53 -1.08 0.20
CA LEU A 8 -6.16 -0.57 -1.14
C LEU A 8 -6.84 0.77 -1.46
N LEU A 9 -8.10 0.95 -1.06
CA LEU A 9 -8.81 2.22 -1.27
C LEU A 9 -8.22 3.36 -0.43
N PHE A 10 -7.68 3.07 0.76
CA PHE A 10 -7.00 4.08 1.59
C PHE A 10 -5.70 4.56 0.95
N LEU A 11 -4.91 3.65 0.37
CA LEU A 11 -3.67 3.99 -0.37
C LEU A 11 -3.95 4.93 -1.54
N ALA A 12 -4.99 4.64 -2.34
CA ALA A 12 -5.40 5.49 -3.45
C ALA A 12 -5.87 6.88 -2.98
N GLN A 13 -6.61 6.98 -1.87
CA GLN A 13 -7.09 8.28 -1.38
C GLN A 13 -5.98 9.19 -0.85
N ILE A 14 -4.93 8.63 -0.21
CA ILE A 14 -3.78 9.43 0.24
C ILE A 14 -3.04 10.03 -0.96
N LEU A 15 -2.86 9.25 -2.03
CA LEU A 15 -2.16 9.71 -3.23
C LEU A 15 -2.97 10.74 -4.00
N ILE A 16 -4.30 10.58 -4.08
CA ILE A 16 -5.18 11.56 -4.74
C ILE A 16 -5.18 12.88 -3.98
N VAL A 17 -5.13 12.85 -2.64
CA VAL A 17 -5.05 14.06 -1.80
C VAL A 17 -3.65 14.69 -1.85
N ALA A 18 -2.59 13.89 -1.88
CA ALA A 18 -1.21 14.40 -2.00
C ALA A 18 -0.90 14.94 -3.41
N ALA A 19 -1.51 14.37 -4.46
CA ALA A 19 -1.32 14.81 -5.84
C ALA A 19 -2.16 16.04 -6.22
N LYS A 20 -3.22 16.37 -5.46
CA LYS A 20 -4.02 17.57 -5.70
C LYS A 20 -3.70 18.65 -4.66
N PRO A 21 -2.97 19.71 -5.01
CA PRO A 21 -2.86 20.86 -4.13
C PRO A 21 -4.28 21.43 -3.94
N THR A 22 -4.76 21.46 -2.70
CA THR A 22 -6.10 21.95 -2.35
C THR A 22 -6.22 23.49 -2.50
N HIS A 23 -5.16 24.16 -2.93
CA HIS A 23 -5.16 25.57 -3.30
C HIS A 23 -4.38 25.80 -4.60
N PRO A 24 -4.86 26.64 -5.53
CA PRO A 24 -4.09 27.08 -6.68
C PRO A 24 -3.04 28.08 -6.19
N VAL A 25 -1.90 27.57 -5.74
CA VAL A 25 -0.73 28.39 -5.37
C VAL A 25 0.29 28.30 -6.52
N PRO A 26 0.98 29.41 -6.88
CA PRO A 26 1.76 29.49 -8.10
C PRO A 26 2.84 28.40 -8.17
N SER A 27 3.04 27.94 -9.40
CA SER A 27 3.98 26.90 -9.84
C SER A 27 5.45 27.25 -9.55
N ASN A 28 5.88 27.20 -8.30
CA ASN A 28 7.30 27.07 -7.95
C ASN A 28 7.52 25.68 -7.33
N SER A 29 8.12 24.79 -8.11
CA SER A 29 8.59 23.44 -7.71
C SER A 29 9.67 23.47 -6.62
N ASP A 30 10.08 24.66 -6.18
CA ASP A 30 11.23 24.90 -5.32
C ASP A 30 10.85 25.28 -3.88
N ASP A 31 9.57 25.25 -3.50
CA ASP A 31 9.21 25.43 -2.08
C ASP A 31 9.73 24.21 -1.28
N PRO A 32 10.70 24.39 -0.36
CA PRO A 32 11.27 23.30 0.43
C PRO A 32 10.21 22.56 1.25
N ARG A 33 9.08 23.20 1.60
CA ARG A 33 7.98 22.57 2.35
C ARG A 33 7.17 21.62 1.47
N ARG A 34 6.99 21.97 0.20
CA ARG A 34 6.32 21.09 -0.77
C ARG A 34 7.16 19.84 -1.01
N ARG A 35 8.47 20.01 -1.18
CA ARG A 35 9.41 18.88 -1.28
C ARG A 35 9.38 18.00 -0.03
N GLN A 36 9.37 18.58 1.16
CA GLN A 36 9.26 17.81 2.41
C GLN A 36 7.94 17.03 2.51
N ALA A 37 6.81 17.62 2.10
CA ALA A 37 5.53 16.92 2.06
C ALA A 37 5.52 15.76 1.05
N GLU A 38 6.11 15.97 -0.13
CA GLU A 38 6.28 14.94 -1.16
C GLU A 38 7.16 13.79 -0.65
N GLU A 39 8.30 14.09 -0.01
CA GLU A 39 9.19 13.09 0.62
C GLU A 39 8.48 12.29 1.72
N GLU A 40 7.75 12.94 2.63
CA GLU A 40 7.00 12.23 3.68
C GLU A 40 5.88 11.35 3.10
N THR A 41 5.28 11.77 1.98
CA THR A 41 4.28 10.96 1.25
C THR A 41 4.94 9.73 0.62
N VAL A 42 6.09 9.89 -0.04
CA VAL A 42 6.87 8.78 -0.61
C VAL A 42 7.28 7.80 0.49
N ASN A 43 7.75 8.32 1.64
CA ASN A 43 8.14 7.51 2.79
C ASN A 43 6.98 6.69 3.36
N LEU A 44 5.80 7.31 3.54
CA LEU A 44 4.59 6.59 3.95
C LEU A 44 4.26 5.48 2.94
N CYS A 45 4.20 5.80 1.65
CA CYS A 45 3.88 4.83 0.61
C CYS A 45 4.85 3.65 0.61
N ASN A 46 6.16 3.92 0.69
CA ASN A 46 7.19 2.89 0.75
C ASN A 46 7.05 2.01 2.01
N SER A 47 6.74 2.62 3.16
CA SER A 47 6.53 1.86 4.40
C SER A 47 5.30 0.94 4.33
N LEU A 48 4.21 1.41 3.72
CA LEU A 48 3.00 0.62 3.49
C LEU A 48 3.27 -0.55 2.55
N MET A 49 4.03 -0.34 1.45
CA MET A 49 4.43 -1.43 0.54
C MET A 49 5.31 -2.45 1.23
N ARG A 50 6.32 -2.03 2.01
CA ARG A 50 7.19 -2.96 2.76
C ARG A 50 6.40 -3.82 3.74
N SER A 51 5.37 -3.25 4.37
CA SER A 51 4.48 -3.97 5.27
C SER A 51 3.66 -5.04 4.52
N GLN A 52 3.13 -4.70 3.35
CA GLN A 52 2.44 -5.66 2.47
C GLN A 52 3.37 -6.75 1.94
N ILE A 53 4.60 -6.40 1.54
CA ILE A 53 5.63 -7.36 1.11
C ILE A 53 5.90 -8.38 2.21
N THR A 54 6.10 -7.91 3.45
CA THR A 54 6.36 -8.79 4.59
C THR A 54 5.21 -9.76 4.82
N PHE A 55 3.97 -9.27 4.82
CA PHE A 55 2.77 -10.10 5.00
C PHE A 55 2.61 -11.13 3.88
N PHE A 56 2.66 -10.72 2.62
CA PHE A 56 2.41 -11.63 1.50
C PHE A 56 3.59 -12.58 1.23
N THR A 57 4.82 -12.24 1.65
CA THR A 57 5.94 -13.19 1.64
C THR A 57 5.67 -14.36 2.59
N GLU A 58 5.14 -14.09 3.79
CA GLU A 58 4.74 -15.12 4.74
C GLU A 58 3.60 -15.99 4.21
N VAL A 59 2.54 -15.36 3.69
CA VAL A 59 1.40 -16.08 3.08
C VAL A 59 1.90 -17.00 1.96
N LYS A 60 2.77 -16.49 1.08
CA LYS A 60 3.33 -17.27 -0.02
C LYS A 60 4.15 -18.47 0.47
N ALA A 61 4.96 -18.29 1.53
CA ALA A 61 5.83 -19.35 2.05
C ALA A 61 5.04 -20.57 2.54
N GLN A 62 3.77 -20.40 2.89
CA GLN A 62 2.89 -21.48 3.36
C GLN A 62 1.99 -22.05 2.25
N LEU A 63 1.97 -21.44 1.06
CA LEU A 63 1.26 -21.96 -0.11
C LEU A 63 2.15 -22.93 -0.89
N ASN A 64 1.53 -23.90 -1.57
CA ASN A 64 2.26 -24.72 -2.53
C ASN A 64 2.78 -23.83 -3.68
N PRO A 65 4.10 -23.84 -3.99
CA PRO A 65 4.70 -22.97 -5.01
C PRO A 65 4.11 -23.10 -6.41
N GLN A 66 3.51 -24.25 -6.73
CA GLN A 66 2.92 -24.54 -8.04
C GLN A 66 1.49 -23.99 -8.19
N THR A 67 0.89 -23.50 -7.10
CA THR A 67 -0.46 -22.94 -7.12
C THR A 67 -0.49 -21.59 -7.84
N LYS A 68 -1.61 -21.30 -8.50
CA LYS A 68 -1.83 -19.99 -9.13
C LYS A 68 -1.69 -18.86 -8.10
N ARG A 69 -2.23 -19.03 -6.88
CA ARG A 69 -2.15 -18.00 -5.83
C ARG A 69 -0.70 -17.67 -5.43
N SER A 70 0.18 -18.67 -5.34
CA SER A 70 1.61 -18.43 -5.06
C SER A 70 2.29 -17.61 -6.17
N GLN A 71 1.91 -17.86 -7.42
CA GLN A 71 2.40 -17.12 -8.59
C GLN A 71 1.85 -15.68 -8.61
N ASP A 72 0.55 -15.50 -8.39
CA ASP A 72 -0.10 -14.20 -8.28
C ASP A 72 0.56 -13.35 -7.17
N ILE A 73 0.83 -13.94 -6.00
CA ILE A 73 1.54 -13.25 -4.92
C ILE A 73 2.98 -12.91 -5.33
N SER A 74 3.68 -13.79 -6.06
CA SER A 74 5.05 -13.49 -6.53
C SER A 74 5.08 -12.30 -7.49
N LEU A 75 4.09 -12.21 -8.38
CA LEU A 75 3.92 -11.07 -9.28
C LEU A 75 3.64 -9.79 -8.48
N TYR A 76 2.70 -9.86 -7.53
CA TYR A 76 2.37 -8.73 -6.65
C TYR A 76 3.59 -8.22 -5.89
N LEU A 77 4.37 -9.10 -5.26
CA LEU A 77 5.60 -8.75 -4.55
C LEU A 77 6.63 -8.08 -5.47
N THR A 78 6.76 -8.56 -6.71
CA THR A 78 7.66 -7.96 -7.70
C THR A 78 7.25 -6.53 -8.02
N GLN A 79 5.96 -6.29 -8.22
CA GLN A 79 5.43 -4.96 -8.50
C GLN A 79 5.55 -4.02 -7.30
N LEU A 80 5.33 -4.50 -6.08
CA LEU A 80 5.54 -3.70 -4.87
C LEU A 80 7.01 -3.28 -4.70
N ASN A 81 7.96 -4.16 -5.03
CA ASN A 81 9.38 -3.82 -5.00
C ASN A 81 9.74 -2.79 -6.07
N ALA A 82 9.23 -2.93 -7.29
CA ALA A 82 9.40 -1.94 -8.35
C ALA A 82 8.83 -0.58 -7.94
N LEU A 83 7.66 -0.58 -7.28
CA LEU A 83 7.03 0.61 -6.76
C LEU A 83 7.89 1.29 -5.71
N ILE A 84 8.49 0.54 -4.77
CA ILE A 84 9.40 1.12 -3.75
C ILE A 84 10.62 1.79 -4.39
N ALA A 85 11.13 1.23 -5.50
CA ALA A 85 12.28 1.76 -6.22
C ALA A 85 11.97 2.99 -7.10
N GLU A 86 10.70 3.34 -7.27
CA GLU A 86 10.29 4.55 -7.99
C GLU A 86 10.29 5.76 -7.04
N ASP A 87 10.99 6.82 -7.42
CA ASP A 87 11.10 8.05 -6.64
C ASP A 87 10.13 9.14 -7.14
N ASP A 88 9.69 9.08 -8.40
CA ASP A 88 8.71 10.01 -8.95
C ASP A 88 7.30 9.70 -8.39
N LEU A 89 6.72 10.65 -7.66
CA LEU A 89 5.43 10.47 -7.00
C LEU A 89 4.27 10.31 -7.99
N GLN A 90 4.30 10.96 -9.15
CA GLN A 90 3.25 10.82 -10.17
C GLN A 90 3.29 9.43 -10.79
N LYS A 91 4.48 8.97 -11.17
CA LYS A 91 4.70 7.64 -11.72
C LYS A 91 4.39 6.56 -10.69
N LYS A 92 4.79 6.75 -9.42
CA LYS A 92 4.40 5.87 -8.32
C LYS A 92 2.88 5.80 -8.16
N GLY A 93 2.19 6.93 -8.26
CA GLY A 93 0.73 6.99 -8.26
C GLY A 93 0.11 6.16 -9.38
N GLN A 94 0.62 6.28 -10.61
CA GLN A 94 0.18 5.48 -11.75
C GLN A 94 0.44 3.99 -11.54
N MET A 95 1.62 3.61 -11.03
CA MET A 95 1.93 2.22 -10.71
C MET A 95 0.96 1.64 -9.68
N ILE A 96 0.61 2.41 -8.64
CA ILE A 96 -0.37 1.99 -7.63
C ILE A 96 -1.74 1.74 -8.26
N GLN A 97 -2.17 2.62 -9.16
CA GLN A 97 -3.42 2.42 -9.89
C GLN A 97 -3.37 1.13 -10.73
N ASN A 98 -2.31 0.93 -11.51
CA ASN A 98 -2.15 -0.25 -12.37
C ASN A 98 -2.17 -1.55 -11.55
N ILE A 99 -1.43 -1.60 -10.44
CA ILE A 99 -1.43 -2.75 -9.52
C ILE A 99 -2.84 -2.98 -8.96
N SER A 100 -3.56 -1.91 -8.58
CA SER A 100 -4.92 -2.06 -8.08
C SER A 100 -5.86 -2.63 -9.14
N GLU A 101 -5.75 -2.21 -10.40
CA GLU A 101 -6.58 -2.71 -11.51
C GLU A 101 -6.26 -4.17 -11.83
N GLU A 102 -4.99 -4.55 -11.86
CA GLU A 102 -4.54 -5.92 -12.15
C GLU A 102 -5.06 -6.95 -11.12
N PHE A 103 -5.03 -6.59 -9.84
CA PHE A 103 -5.45 -7.49 -8.76
C PHE A 103 -6.94 -7.38 -8.38
N GLN A 104 -7.74 -6.58 -9.10
CA GLN A 104 -9.21 -6.59 -8.94
C GLN A 104 -9.82 -7.93 -9.36
N GLY A 105 -9.28 -8.58 -10.40
CA GLY A 105 -9.78 -9.86 -10.93
C GLY A 105 -9.34 -11.10 -10.14
N SER A 106 -8.23 -11.02 -9.40
CA SER A 106 -7.74 -12.06 -8.49
C SER A 106 -7.43 -11.45 -7.13
N PRO A 107 -8.44 -11.17 -6.30
CA PRO A 107 -8.22 -10.53 -5.01
C PRO A 107 -7.41 -11.46 -4.12
N LEU A 108 -6.17 -11.08 -3.80
CA LEU A 108 -5.23 -11.90 -3.02
C LEU A 108 -5.75 -12.33 -1.65
N LEU A 109 -6.78 -11.64 -1.14
CA LEU A 109 -7.40 -11.90 0.16
C LEU A 109 -8.62 -12.82 0.08
N LEU A 110 -9.06 -13.19 -1.13
CA LEU A 110 -10.18 -14.11 -1.31
C LEU A 110 -9.66 -15.48 -1.74
N ASN A 111 -10.29 -16.52 -1.20
CA ASN A 111 -9.96 -17.87 -1.60
C ASN A 111 -10.68 -18.27 -2.89
N ASN A 112 -9.99 -19.07 -3.67
CA ASN A 112 -10.57 -19.95 -4.66
C ASN A 112 -9.79 -21.26 -4.53
N GLU A 113 -10.44 -22.33 -4.09
CA GLU A 113 -9.76 -23.58 -3.75
C GLU A 113 -8.97 -24.15 -4.94
N SER A 114 -9.44 -23.93 -6.18
CA SER A 114 -8.73 -24.35 -7.40
C SER A 114 -7.41 -23.59 -7.63
N GLU A 115 -7.25 -22.41 -7.02
CA GLU A 115 -6.08 -21.55 -7.17
C GLU A 115 -5.12 -21.65 -5.98
N THR A 116 -5.57 -22.14 -4.83
CA THR A 116 -4.80 -22.21 -3.57
C THR A 116 -4.53 -23.65 -3.13
N GLY A 117 -5.38 -24.61 -3.52
CA GLY A 117 -5.39 -25.96 -2.96
C GLY A 117 -5.86 -26.03 -1.51
N LEU A 118 -6.45 -24.95 -0.98
CA LEU A 118 -6.90 -24.82 0.40
C LEU A 118 -8.40 -24.52 0.43
N SER A 119 -9.09 -25.08 1.42
CA SER A 119 -10.46 -24.66 1.73
C SER A 119 -10.52 -23.21 2.22
N ASP A 120 -11.70 -22.60 2.15
CA ASP A 120 -11.90 -21.21 2.59
C ASP A 120 -11.41 -20.96 4.02
N ASN A 121 -11.73 -21.87 4.95
CA ASN A 121 -11.29 -21.75 6.34
C ASN A 121 -9.76 -21.85 6.48
N GLN A 122 -9.13 -22.77 5.75
CA GLN A 122 -7.67 -22.92 5.78
C GLN A 122 -6.96 -21.69 5.20
N TYR A 123 -7.51 -21.12 4.12
CA TYR A 123 -6.98 -19.89 3.54
C TYR A 123 -7.20 -18.69 4.45
N GLU A 124 -8.36 -18.60 5.11
CA GLU A 124 -8.62 -17.55 6.09
C GLU A 124 -7.67 -17.63 7.30
N ASP A 125 -7.42 -18.83 7.84
CA ASP A 125 -6.48 -19.04 8.94
C ASP A 125 -5.05 -18.64 8.53
N LEU A 126 -4.63 -19.01 7.32
CA LEU A 126 -3.37 -18.59 6.71
C LEU A 126 -3.26 -17.05 6.68
N LEU A 127 -4.30 -16.37 6.18
CA LEU A 127 -4.32 -14.90 6.10
C LEU A 127 -4.35 -14.24 7.49
N ARG A 128 -4.92 -14.90 8.51
CA ARG A 128 -5.01 -14.41 9.90
C ARG A 128 -3.75 -14.62 10.72
N GLY A 129 -2.68 -15.15 10.12
CA GLY A 129 -1.39 -15.32 10.78
C GLY A 129 -0.84 -14.06 11.45
N GLN A 130 0.15 -14.25 12.33
CA GLN A 130 0.76 -13.18 13.13
C GLN A 130 1.13 -11.93 12.32
N LYS A 131 1.63 -12.11 11.09
CA LYS A 131 2.03 -11.02 10.19
C LYS A 131 0.89 -10.09 9.79
N LEU A 132 -0.37 -10.54 9.79
CA LEU A 132 -1.51 -9.66 9.55
C LEU A 132 -1.66 -8.62 10.68
N ASN A 133 -1.53 -9.05 11.93
CA ASN A 133 -1.65 -8.16 13.08
C ASN A 133 -0.46 -7.21 13.17
N GLU A 134 0.77 -7.70 12.91
CA GLU A 134 1.95 -6.86 12.81
C GLU A 134 1.81 -5.80 11.71
N MET A 135 1.35 -6.21 10.52
CA MET A 135 1.09 -5.31 9.40
C MET A 135 0.08 -4.22 9.78
N LYS A 136 -1.07 -4.59 10.37
CA LYS A 136 -2.10 -3.63 10.80
C LYS A 136 -1.57 -2.63 11.83
N THR A 137 -0.85 -3.11 12.84
CA THR A 137 -0.25 -2.26 13.88
C THR A 137 0.76 -1.30 13.27
N LYS A 138 1.64 -1.79 12.39
CA LYS A 138 2.64 -0.97 11.71
C LYS A 138 1.98 0.07 10.81
N MET A 139 1.02 -0.31 9.98
CA MET A 139 0.29 0.63 9.12
C MET A 139 -0.35 1.75 9.95
N LYS A 140 -1.04 1.42 11.05
CA LYS A 140 -1.63 2.43 11.95
C LYS A 140 -0.58 3.39 12.52
N ALA A 141 0.57 2.87 12.93
CA ALA A 141 1.66 3.69 13.45
C ALA A 141 2.22 4.64 12.37
N ASP A 142 2.51 4.11 11.17
CA ASP A 142 3.03 4.88 10.04
C ASP A 142 2.05 5.99 9.61
N PHE A 143 0.76 5.69 9.57
CA PHE A 143 -0.30 6.68 9.31
C PHE A 143 -0.35 7.79 10.36
N THR A 144 -0.23 7.41 11.63
CA THR A 144 -0.26 8.36 12.74
C THR A 144 0.95 9.28 12.69
N ASP A 145 2.14 8.73 12.45
CA ASP A 145 3.38 9.51 12.29
C ASP A 145 3.27 10.50 11.11
N TYR A 146 2.84 10.01 9.94
CA TYR A 146 2.61 10.86 8.78
C TYR A 146 1.61 11.98 9.06
N PHE A 147 0.46 11.66 9.67
CA PHE A 147 -0.56 12.65 10.03
C PHE A 147 0.03 13.75 10.94
N TRP A 148 0.83 13.38 11.94
CA TRP A 148 1.47 14.36 12.82
C TRP A 148 2.51 15.22 12.10
N LYS A 149 3.31 14.64 11.21
CA LYS A 149 4.29 15.37 10.41
C LYS A 149 3.60 16.37 9.48
N MET A 150 2.56 15.94 8.78
CA MET A 150 1.76 16.83 7.92
C MET A 150 1.08 17.94 8.72
N THR A 151 0.52 17.63 9.89
CA THR A 151 -0.10 18.64 10.78
C THR A 151 0.92 19.67 11.28
N LYS A 152 2.15 19.25 11.60
CA LYS A 152 3.22 20.18 11.99
C LYS A 152 3.65 21.08 10.83
N LEU A 153 3.70 20.54 9.61
CA LEU A 153 4.02 21.31 8.41
C LEU A 153 2.95 22.37 8.13
N THR A 154 1.67 22.06 8.34
CA THR A 154 0.57 23.00 8.12
C THR A 154 0.41 24.03 9.24
N LEU A 155 0.63 23.67 10.51
CA LEU A 155 0.55 24.62 11.63
C LEU A 155 1.64 25.71 11.58
N ARG A 156 2.82 25.39 11.04
CA ARG A 156 3.89 26.37 10.77
C ARG A 156 3.54 27.42 9.71
N ILE A 157 2.37 27.33 9.07
CA ILE A 157 1.85 28.30 8.09
C ILE A 157 1.09 29.45 8.79
N PHE A 158 0.55 29.21 9.99
CA PHE A 158 -0.29 30.16 10.73
C PHE A 158 0.40 30.81 11.94
N GLY A 159 1.70 30.56 12.12
CA GLY A 159 2.53 31.11 13.21
C GLY A 159 3.66 31.97 12.69
#